data_AF-A0A450V7T2-F1
#
_entry.id   AF-A0A450V7T2-F1
#
_cell.length_a   1.000
_cell.length_b   1.000
_cell.length_c   1.000
_cell.angle_alpha   90.00
_cell.angle_beta   90.00
_cell.angle_gamma   90.00
#
_symmetry.space_group_name_H-M   'P 1'
#
loop_
_entity.id
_entity.type
_entity.pdbx_description
1 polymer ?
#
loop_
_entity_poly.entity_id
_entity_poly.type
_entity_poly.pdbx_seq_one_letter_code
_entity_poly.pdbx_strand_id
1 'polypeptide(L)'
;MVRLYQLPSDNEDLVHRITYATNSQNPVDLRDLRANDEYQQRLETDIGQLGLNYRRKRSDKGTGPKDITSGTAAEAILAVWRKSPHRAKFFTREHFGKLYREIFTNELNGTQVVLAVRLYRIAENRRKRPTPDDPEFVRYASCFIAMQMGQRLLRDMNCSIREIDHRCFRSAEQLIENKGEAYFVDSVRDIEQALQALYGKQEISLQQLSATFRRGDLIEELSPKQHTIFSFSLVT
;
A
#
# COMPACT_ATOMS: atom_id res chain seq x y z
N MET A 1 29.87 -23.97 7.93
CA MET A 1 30.15 -24.43 6.56
C MET A 1 29.56 -23.40 5.60
N VAL A 2 30.40 -22.65 4.88
CA VAL A 2 29.97 -21.61 3.94
C VAL A 2 30.02 -22.18 2.53
N ARG A 3 28.98 -21.96 1.72
CA ARG A 3 28.95 -22.34 0.30
C ARG A 3 28.77 -21.09 -0.54
N LEU A 4 29.73 -20.82 -1.42
CA LEU A 4 29.70 -19.70 -2.36
C LEU A 4 29.38 -20.25 -3.75
N TYR A 5 28.40 -19.65 -4.42
CA TYR A 5 28.04 -19.97 -5.79
C TYR A 5 28.17 -18.70 -6.63
N GLN A 6 28.93 -18.77 -7.71
CA GLN A 6 29.03 -17.71 -8.70
C GLN A 6 28.17 -18.11 -9.90
N LEU A 7 27.22 -17.24 -10.28
CA LEU A 7 26.32 -17.45 -11.40
C LEU A 7 26.47 -16.31 -12.42
N PRO A 8 26.14 -16.55 -13.70
CA PRO A 8 26.09 -15.52 -14.72
C PRO A 8 25.02 -14.45 -14.39
N SER A 9 25.23 -13.23 -14.84
CA SER A 9 24.44 -12.03 -14.50
C SER A 9 22.95 -12.09 -14.90
N ASP A 10 22.54 -13.09 -15.69
CA ASP A 10 21.20 -13.22 -16.28
C ASP A 10 20.23 -14.09 -15.46
N ASN A 11 20.66 -14.63 -14.32
CA ASN A 11 19.93 -15.68 -13.60
C ASN A 11 19.40 -15.26 -12.21
N GLU A 12 18.92 -14.02 -12.08
CA GLU A 12 18.33 -13.51 -10.82
C GLU A 12 17.15 -14.38 -10.32
N ASP A 13 16.33 -14.91 -11.22
CA ASP A 13 15.17 -15.75 -10.88
C ASP A 13 15.56 -17.12 -10.34
N LEU A 14 16.71 -17.65 -10.74
CA LEU A 14 17.25 -18.91 -10.20
C LEU A 14 17.86 -18.68 -8.81
N VAL A 15 18.59 -17.58 -8.62
CA VAL A 15 19.07 -17.15 -7.30
C VAL A 15 17.90 -16.98 -6.35
N HIS A 16 16.83 -16.30 -6.78
CA HIS A 16 15.64 -16.08 -5.96
C HIS A 16 14.95 -17.39 -5.52
N ARG A 17 14.88 -18.39 -6.41
CA ARG A 17 14.32 -19.72 -6.10
C ARG A 17 15.21 -20.51 -5.14
N ILE A 18 16.53 -20.48 -5.33
CA ILE A 18 17.49 -21.17 -4.45
C ILE A 18 17.51 -20.50 -3.06
N THR A 19 17.52 -19.17 -3.00
CA THR A 19 17.44 -18.41 -1.75
C THR A 19 16.15 -18.70 -1.00
N TYR A 20 15.01 -18.77 -1.70
CA TYR A 20 13.72 -19.10 -1.09
C TYR A 20 13.67 -20.54 -0.56
N ALA A 21 14.12 -21.52 -1.36
CA ALA A 21 14.14 -22.93 -0.97
C ALA A 21 15.09 -23.19 0.21
N THR A 22 16.22 -22.49 0.27
CA THR A 22 17.20 -22.63 1.35
C THR A 22 16.76 -21.88 2.63
N ASN A 23 16.08 -20.75 2.51
CA ASN A 23 15.49 -20.02 3.66
C ASN A 23 14.35 -20.79 4.33
N SER A 24 13.68 -21.70 3.61
CA SER A 24 12.72 -22.63 4.22
C SER A 24 13.38 -23.61 5.21
N GLN A 25 14.70 -23.81 5.11
CA GLN A 25 15.46 -24.73 5.97
C GLN A 25 16.20 -24.01 7.11
N ASN A 26 16.47 -22.71 6.98
CA ASN A 26 16.96 -21.81 8.04
C ASN A 26 16.29 -20.44 7.85
N PRO A 27 15.35 -20.02 8.72
CA PRO A 27 14.54 -18.83 8.47
C PRO A 27 15.38 -17.56 8.59
N VAL A 28 15.99 -17.11 7.50
CA VAL A 28 16.53 -15.76 7.38
C VAL A 28 15.40 -14.83 6.99
N ASP A 29 15.30 -13.72 7.70
CA ASP A 29 14.27 -12.73 7.44
C ASP A 29 14.55 -12.01 6.12
N LEU A 30 13.70 -12.23 5.11
CA LEU A 30 13.87 -11.61 3.79
C LEU A 30 13.90 -10.08 3.88
N ARG A 31 13.24 -9.49 4.87
CA ARG A 31 13.29 -8.05 5.11
C ARG A 31 14.68 -7.57 5.46
N ASP A 32 15.41 -8.32 6.28
CA ASP A 32 16.76 -7.95 6.70
C ASP A 32 17.76 -8.13 5.54
N LEU A 33 17.57 -9.13 4.70
CA LEU A 33 18.33 -9.30 3.46
C LEU A 33 18.11 -8.12 2.49
N ARG A 34 16.85 -7.70 2.32
CA ARG A 34 16.49 -6.58 1.45
C ARG A 34 16.85 -5.21 2.04
N ALA A 35 17.17 -5.11 3.33
CA ALA A 35 17.44 -3.81 3.96
C ALA A 35 18.64 -3.07 3.35
N ASN A 36 19.59 -3.78 2.73
CA ASN A 36 20.74 -3.18 2.04
C ASN A 36 20.56 -3.05 0.53
N ASP A 37 19.40 -3.43 -0.01
CA ASP A 37 19.05 -3.28 -1.42
C ASP A 37 19.03 -1.78 -1.81
N GLU A 38 19.41 -1.46 -3.04
CA GLU A 38 19.58 -0.09 -3.54
C GLU A 38 18.27 0.72 -3.40
N TYR A 39 17.12 0.08 -3.63
CA TYR A 39 15.81 0.72 -3.45
C TYR A 39 15.60 1.21 -2.01
N GLN A 40 16.02 0.42 -1.02
CA GLN A 40 15.84 0.79 0.39
C GLN A 40 16.78 1.92 0.81
N GLN A 41 18.02 1.92 0.31
CA GLN A 41 19.00 2.98 0.58
C GLN A 41 18.61 4.30 -0.08
N ARG A 42 18.10 4.25 -1.32
CA ARG A 42 17.58 5.43 -2.01
C ARG A 42 16.38 6.03 -1.28
N LEU A 43 15.41 5.20 -0.89
CA LEU A 43 14.26 5.66 -0.11
C LEU A 43 14.66 6.25 1.24
N GLU A 44 15.70 5.71 1.89
CA GLU A 44 16.24 6.31 3.12
C GLU A 44 16.72 7.73 2.90
N THR A 45 17.43 7.98 1.81
CA THR A 45 17.92 9.30 1.43
C THR A 45 16.78 10.24 1.07
N ASP A 46 15.89 9.83 0.16
CA ASP A 46 14.78 10.65 -0.31
C ASP A 46 13.83 11.06 0.83
N ILE A 47 13.46 10.10 1.69
CA ILE A 47 12.55 10.34 2.82
C ILE A 47 13.23 11.23 3.88
N GLY A 48 14.55 11.07 4.07
CA GLY A 48 15.34 11.94 4.94
C GLY A 48 15.31 13.40 4.51
N GLN A 49 15.37 13.67 3.21
CA GLN A 49 15.26 15.04 2.66
C GLN A 49 13.89 15.68 2.91
N LEU A 50 12.84 14.86 3.09
CA LEU A 50 11.49 15.31 3.46
C LEU A 50 11.32 15.51 4.99
N GLY A 51 12.36 15.25 5.79
CA GLY A 51 12.34 15.43 7.25
C GLY A 51 11.72 14.27 8.04
N LEU A 52 11.64 13.08 7.42
CA LEU A 52 11.18 11.83 8.05
C LEU A 52 12.30 10.80 8.13
N ASN A 53 12.14 9.80 8.99
CA ASN A 53 13.13 8.76 9.19
C ASN A 53 12.66 7.45 8.56
N TYR A 54 13.34 6.96 7.53
CA TYR A 54 13.03 5.64 6.97
C TYR A 54 13.85 4.54 7.65
N ARG A 55 13.18 3.64 8.35
CA ARG A 55 13.80 2.51 9.04
C ARG A 55 13.79 1.27 8.15
N ARG A 56 14.85 1.13 7.34
CA ARG A 56 15.07 -0.03 6.46
C ARG A 56 15.39 -1.31 7.25
N LYS A 57 16.24 -1.22 8.29
CA LYS A 57 16.59 -2.33 9.20
C LYS A 57 15.62 -2.41 10.38
N ARG A 58 15.47 -3.61 10.95
CA ARG A 58 14.78 -3.79 12.23
C ARG A 58 15.56 -3.11 13.35
N SER A 59 14.82 -2.61 14.33
CA SER A 59 15.38 -1.99 15.53
C SER A 59 14.43 -2.25 16.68
N ASP A 60 14.97 -2.55 17.85
CA ASP A 60 14.21 -2.72 19.09
C ASP A 60 13.75 -1.38 19.69
N LYS A 61 14.22 -0.25 19.13
CA LYS A 61 13.74 1.08 19.51
C LYS A 61 12.33 1.28 18.98
N GLY A 62 11.44 1.78 19.85
CA GLY A 62 10.09 2.18 19.46
C GLY A 62 10.06 3.14 18.25
N THR A 63 8.99 3.09 17.47
CA THR A 63 8.78 3.95 16.31
C THR A 63 7.98 5.19 16.69
N GLY A 64 8.54 6.36 16.47
CA GLY A 64 7.85 7.64 16.64
C GLY A 64 7.01 8.04 15.43
N PRO A 65 6.29 9.17 15.51
CA PRO A 65 5.43 9.65 14.41
C PRO A 65 6.17 9.94 13.10
N LYS A 66 7.43 10.35 13.16
CA LYS A 66 8.28 10.63 11.98
C LYS A 66 8.96 9.39 11.41
N ASP A 67 8.90 8.25 12.10
CA ASP A 67 9.54 7.02 11.64
C ASP A 67 8.63 6.24 10.70
N ILE A 68 9.13 5.87 9.53
CA ILE A 68 8.47 4.99 8.57
C ILE A 68 9.28 3.71 8.49
N THR A 69 8.72 2.60 8.97
CA THR A 69 9.38 1.29 8.81
C THR A 69 9.18 0.77 7.40
N SER A 70 10.15 0.00 6.88
CA SER A 70 10.01 -0.65 5.57
C SER A 70 8.76 -1.53 5.45
N GLY A 71 8.32 -2.17 6.55
CA GLY A 71 7.05 -2.93 6.56
C GLY A 71 5.81 -2.04 6.44
N THR A 72 5.77 -0.92 7.17
CA THR A 72 4.68 0.06 7.05
C THR A 72 4.63 0.69 5.67
N ALA A 73 5.80 0.97 5.08
CA ALA A 73 5.88 1.46 3.70
C ALA A 73 5.32 0.43 2.72
N ALA A 74 5.69 -0.86 2.86
CA ALA A 74 5.20 -1.93 2.00
C ALA A 74 3.67 -2.07 2.01
N GLU A 75 3.06 -2.08 3.21
CA GLU A 75 1.60 -2.09 3.37
C GLU A 75 0.95 -0.87 2.70
N ALA A 76 1.46 0.32 2.99
CA ALA A 76 0.90 1.57 2.49
C ALA A 76 1.01 1.67 0.95
N ILE A 77 2.16 1.32 0.37
CA ILE A 77 2.36 1.34 -1.09
C ILE A 77 1.40 0.35 -1.77
N LEU A 78 1.27 -0.88 -1.25
CA LEU A 78 0.36 -1.87 -1.82
C LEU A 78 -1.09 -1.40 -1.80
N ALA A 79 -1.52 -0.88 -0.65
CA ALA A 79 -2.89 -0.42 -0.47
C ALA A 79 -3.19 0.81 -1.33
N VAL A 80 -2.39 1.86 -1.18
CA VAL A 80 -2.70 3.19 -1.72
C VAL A 80 -2.38 3.26 -3.22
N TRP A 81 -1.23 2.71 -3.64
CA TRP A 81 -0.68 2.94 -4.98
C TRP A 81 -0.74 1.74 -5.92
N ARG A 82 -0.75 0.51 -5.39
CA ARG A 82 -0.83 -0.72 -6.21
C ARG A 82 -2.24 -1.31 -6.28
N LYS A 83 -3.24 -0.62 -5.72
CA LYS A 83 -4.64 -1.07 -5.67
C LYS A 83 -4.78 -2.51 -5.16
N SER A 84 -3.91 -2.90 -4.23
CA SER A 84 -3.79 -4.26 -3.70
C SER A 84 -4.00 -4.28 -2.18
N PRO A 85 -5.12 -3.74 -1.65
CA PRO A 85 -5.32 -3.58 -0.21
C PRO A 85 -5.42 -4.92 0.54
N HIS A 86 -5.95 -5.96 -0.10
CA HIS A 86 -5.98 -7.34 0.42
C HIS A 86 -4.56 -7.89 0.63
N ARG A 87 -3.65 -7.71 -0.34
CA ARG A 87 -2.24 -8.13 -0.24
C ARG A 87 -1.44 -7.29 0.76
N ALA A 88 -1.79 -6.01 0.89
CA ALA A 88 -1.20 -5.15 1.91
C ALA A 88 -1.39 -5.75 3.31
N LYS A 89 -2.62 -6.09 3.70
CA LYS A 89 -2.90 -6.53 5.07
C LYS A 89 -2.60 -8.00 5.34
N PHE A 90 -2.92 -8.88 4.39
CA PHE A 90 -2.97 -10.32 4.65
C PHE A 90 -1.78 -11.12 4.11
N PHE A 91 -0.89 -10.49 3.34
CA PHE A 91 0.24 -11.15 2.68
C PHE A 91 1.59 -10.54 3.10
N THR A 92 1.69 -10.08 4.36
CA THR A 92 2.87 -9.40 4.91
C THR A 92 4.16 -10.21 4.82
N ARG A 93 4.07 -11.55 4.90
CA ARG A 93 5.21 -12.47 4.70
C ARG A 93 5.80 -12.41 3.29
N GLU A 94 5.00 -12.04 2.31
CA GLU A 94 5.40 -11.99 0.90
C GLU A 94 5.96 -10.61 0.49
N HIS A 95 5.80 -9.56 1.33
CA HIS A 95 6.20 -8.18 1.03
C HIS A 95 7.68 -8.05 0.66
N PHE A 96 8.56 -8.76 1.37
CA PHE A 96 10.00 -8.78 1.11
C PHE A 96 10.45 -10.02 0.32
N GLY A 97 9.49 -10.86 -0.07
CA GLY A 97 9.68 -12.00 -0.98
C GLY A 97 9.09 -11.68 -2.35
N LYS A 98 8.05 -12.43 -2.72
CA LYS A 98 7.46 -12.40 -4.08
C LYS A 98 6.91 -11.03 -4.47
N LEU A 99 6.49 -10.22 -3.50
CA LEU A 99 5.88 -8.90 -3.77
C LEU A 99 6.92 -7.78 -3.84
N TYR A 100 8.17 -8.03 -3.44
CA TYR A 100 9.12 -6.96 -3.20
C TYR A 100 9.33 -6.04 -4.41
N ARG A 101 9.49 -6.61 -5.61
CA ARG A 101 9.71 -5.85 -6.86
C ARG A 101 8.45 -5.13 -7.36
N GLU A 102 7.27 -5.59 -6.96
CA GLU A 102 6.00 -4.90 -7.25
C GLU A 102 5.81 -3.69 -6.34
N ILE A 103 6.25 -3.82 -5.08
CA ILE A 103 6.15 -2.77 -4.07
C ILE A 103 7.20 -1.70 -4.32
N PHE A 104 8.47 -2.09 -4.29
CA PHE A 104 9.62 -1.19 -4.35
C PHE A 104 10.18 -1.16 -5.78
N THR A 105 9.60 -0.29 -6.60
CA THR A 105 9.96 -0.14 -8.03
C THR A 105 11.02 0.93 -8.24
N ASN A 106 11.72 0.87 -9.37
CA ASN A 106 12.67 1.92 -9.78
C ASN A 106 12.05 3.32 -9.84
N GLU A 107 10.78 3.43 -10.23
CA GLU A 107 10.04 4.69 -10.31
C GLU A 107 9.53 5.21 -8.96
N LEU A 108 9.63 4.40 -7.89
CA LEU A 108 9.10 4.78 -6.58
C LEU A 108 10.06 5.76 -5.89
N ASN A 109 9.56 6.94 -5.53
CA ASN A 109 10.31 7.97 -4.81
C ASN A 109 9.81 8.17 -3.36
N GLY A 110 10.63 8.85 -2.55
CA GLY A 110 10.29 9.11 -1.14
C GLY A 110 8.98 9.87 -0.93
N THR A 111 8.61 10.80 -1.82
CA THR A 111 7.35 11.57 -1.71
C THR A 111 6.13 10.66 -1.84
N GLN A 112 6.13 9.77 -2.84
CA GLN A 112 5.07 8.78 -3.01
C GLN A 112 4.94 7.89 -1.77
N VAL A 113 6.07 7.43 -1.19
CA VAL A 113 6.05 6.59 0.03
C VAL A 113 5.46 7.34 1.22
N VAL A 114 5.91 8.58 1.47
CA VAL A 114 5.44 9.38 2.61
C VAL A 114 3.95 9.65 2.50
N LEU A 115 3.45 10.06 1.33
CA LEU A 115 2.03 10.34 1.14
C LEU A 115 1.16 9.07 1.31
N ALA A 116 1.59 7.92 0.78
CA ALA A 116 0.91 6.65 1.04
C ALA A 116 0.84 6.34 2.54
N VAL A 117 1.96 6.49 3.26
CA VAL A 117 2.02 6.18 4.69
C VAL A 117 1.15 7.13 5.51
N ARG A 118 1.06 8.42 5.14
CA ARG A 118 0.17 9.38 5.78
C ARG A 118 -1.29 8.95 5.66
N LEU A 119 -1.75 8.66 4.45
CA LEU A 119 -3.12 8.20 4.19
C LEU A 119 -3.41 6.87 4.88
N TYR A 120 -2.50 5.91 4.77
CA TYR A 120 -2.61 4.62 5.45
C TYR A 120 -2.73 4.76 6.97
N ARG A 121 -1.97 5.67 7.58
CA ARG A 121 -2.04 5.93 9.02
C ARG A 121 -3.37 6.52 9.45
N ILE A 122 -3.99 7.40 8.66
CA ILE A 122 -5.33 7.91 8.96
C ILE A 122 -6.31 6.73 9.07
N ALA A 123 -6.34 5.87 8.06
CA ALA A 123 -7.21 4.71 8.03
C ALA A 123 -6.89 3.67 9.14
N GLU A 124 -5.62 3.36 9.38
CA GLU A 124 -5.20 2.43 10.44
C GLU A 124 -5.48 2.97 11.84
N ASN A 125 -5.32 4.27 12.06
CA ASN A 125 -5.62 4.89 13.34
C ASN A 125 -7.12 4.80 13.64
N ARG A 126 -7.98 5.08 12.65
CA ARG A 126 -9.43 4.90 12.83
C ARG A 126 -9.82 3.44 13.02
N ARG A 127 -9.22 2.51 12.28
CA ARG A 127 -9.43 1.06 12.51
C ARG A 127 -9.12 0.64 13.95
N LYS A 128 -8.01 1.14 14.51
CA LYS A 128 -7.58 0.83 15.89
C LYS A 128 -8.45 1.51 16.94
N ARG A 129 -9.01 2.68 16.62
CA ARG A 129 -9.85 3.49 17.51
C ARG A 129 -11.07 4.01 16.74
N PRO A 130 -12.06 3.14 16.42
CA PRO A 130 -13.26 3.57 15.73
C PRO A 130 -14.07 4.53 16.61
N THR A 131 -14.76 5.47 15.97
CA THR A 131 -15.79 6.30 16.60
C THR A 131 -17.10 5.52 16.70
N PRO A 132 -18.03 5.92 17.58
CA PRO A 132 -19.34 5.26 17.70
C PRO A 132 -20.17 5.24 16.40
N ASP A 133 -19.98 6.24 15.54
CA ASP A 133 -20.71 6.38 14.26
C ASP A 133 -20.04 5.62 13.11
N ASP A 134 -18.84 5.06 13.31
CA ASP A 134 -18.16 4.29 12.26
C ASP A 134 -18.84 2.93 12.06
N PRO A 135 -19.11 2.52 10.80
CA PRO A 135 -19.61 1.19 10.48
C PRO A 135 -18.70 0.07 10.99
N GLU A 136 -19.27 -1.09 11.34
CA GLU A 136 -18.51 -2.22 11.89
C GLU A 136 -17.35 -2.66 10.99
N PHE A 137 -17.53 -2.58 9.67
CA PHE A 137 -16.52 -2.98 8.69
C PHE A 137 -15.23 -2.14 8.75
N VAL A 138 -15.26 -0.93 9.33
CA VAL A 138 -14.07 -0.07 9.48
C VAL A 138 -12.93 -0.81 10.19
N ARG A 139 -13.25 -1.75 11.09
CA ARG A 139 -12.28 -2.60 11.79
C ARG A 139 -11.47 -3.54 10.89
N TYR A 140 -11.93 -3.77 9.66
CA TYR A 140 -11.34 -4.67 8.67
C TYR A 140 -10.86 -3.95 7.41
N ALA A 141 -11.36 -2.75 7.15
CA ALA A 141 -11.29 -2.09 5.85
C ALA A 141 -10.13 -1.09 5.68
N SER A 142 -9.24 -0.92 6.65
CA SER A 142 -8.23 0.17 6.64
C SER A 142 -7.43 0.28 5.34
N CYS A 143 -6.96 -0.83 4.77
CA CYS A 143 -6.22 -0.80 3.51
C CYS A 143 -7.10 -0.39 2.32
N PHE A 144 -8.37 -0.80 2.29
CA PHE A 144 -9.32 -0.41 1.24
C PHE A 144 -9.69 1.06 1.36
N ILE A 145 -9.88 1.56 2.59
CA ILE A 145 -10.09 2.98 2.86
C ILE A 145 -8.87 3.78 2.37
N ALA A 146 -7.65 3.37 2.75
CA ALA A 146 -6.43 4.04 2.33
C ALA A 146 -6.26 4.06 0.79
N MET A 147 -6.64 2.98 0.10
CA MET A 147 -6.71 2.92 -1.36
C MET A 147 -7.61 4.02 -1.94
N GLN A 148 -8.83 4.12 -1.45
CA GLN A 148 -9.81 5.11 -1.90
C GLN A 148 -9.40 6.54 -1.55
N MET A 149 -8.74 6.76 -0.40
CA MET A 149 -8.17 8.06 -0.04
C MET A 149 -7.05 8.47 -1.00
N GLY A 150 -6.20 7.53 -1.43
CA GLY A 150 -5.15 7.79 -2.42
C GLY A 150 -5.70 8.26 -3.76
N GLN A 151 -6.78 7.63 -4.24
CA GLN A 151 -7.46 8.03 -5.47
C GLN A 151 -8.03 9.46 -5.38
N ARG A 152 -8.59 9.82 -4.21
CA ARG A 152 -9.11 11.18 -3.96
C ARG A 152 -8.01 12.22 -3.94
N LEU A 153 -6.89 11.94 -3.27
CA LEU A 153 -5.74 12.83 -3.28
C LEU A 153 -5.25 13.12 -4.71
N LEU A 154 -5.10 12.07 -5.53
CA LEU A 154 -4.70 12.22 -6.94
C LEU A 154 -5.70 13.04 -7.76
N ARG A 155 -7.01 12.85 -7.52
CA ARG A 155 -8.07 13.64 -8.15
C ARG A 155 -7.98 15.12 -7.77
N ASP A 156 -7.81 15.42 -6.49
CA ASP A 156 -7.71 16.80 -6.00
C ASP A 156 -6.41 17.50 -6.44
N MET A 157 -5.34 16.74 -6.63
CA MET A 157 -4.09 17.23 -7.22
C MET A 157 -4.14 17.30 -8.75
N ASN A 158 -5.17 16.74 -9.38
CA ASN A 158 -5.29 16.59 -10.83
C ASN A 158 -4.02 16.00 -11.48
N CYS A 159 -3.49 14.92 -10.90
CA CYS A 159 -2.27 14.27 -11.39
C CYS A 159 -2.32 12.75 -11.24
N SER A 160 -1.45 12.07 -11.99
CA SER A 160 -1.17 10.66 -11.82
C SER A 160 -0.09 10.43 -10.76
N ILE A 161 -0.01 9.21 -10.24
CA ILE A 161 1.05 8.83 -9.29
C ILE A 161 2.46 9.09 -9.82
N ARG A 162 2.69 8.96 -11.13
CA ARG A 162 4.02 9.16 -11.74
C ARG A 162 4.49 10.61 -11.66
N GLU A 163 3.56 11.54 -11.51
CA GLU A 163 3.84 12.98 -11.41
C GLU A 163 4.07 13.42 -9.95
N ILE A 164 3.84 12.54 -8.98
CA ILE A 164 4.09 12.80 -7.57
C ILE A 164 5.59 12.76 -7.28
N ASP A 165 6.16 13.91 -6.97
CA ASP A 165 7.55 14.07 -6.55
C ASP A 165 7.72 15.15 -5.47
N HIS A 166 8.98 15.45 -5.12
CA HIS A 166 9.31 16.40 -4.07
C HIS A 166 8.76 17.82 -4.29
N ARG A 167 8.50 18.23 -5.54
CA ARG A 167 8.01 19.58 -5.88
C ARG A 167 6.56 19.77 -5.45
N CYS A 168 5.74 18.71 -5.54
CA CYS A 168 4.35 18.75 -5.10
C CYS A 168 4.14 18.27 -3.67
N PHE A 169 5.21 17.86 -2.96
CA PHE A 169 5.12 17.29 -1.61
C PHE A 169 4.34 18.17 -0.63
N ARG A 170 4.68 19.45 -0.54
CA ARG A 170 4.04 20.39 0.39
C ARG A 170 2.54 20.55 0.09
N SER A 171 2.18 20.71 -1.18
CA SER A 171 0.79 20.88 -1.60
C SER A 171 -0.03 19.61 -1.31
N ALA A 172 0.55 18.43 -1.56
CA ALA A 172 -0.08 17.16 -1.24
C ALA A 172 -0.24 16.97 0.28
N GLU A 173 0.77 17.32 1.07
CA GLU A 173 0.70 17.24 2.54
C GLU A 173 -0.40 18.16 3.09
N GLN A 174 -0.50 19.40 2.60
CA GLN A 174 -1.58 20.33 2.97
C GLN A 174 -2.96 19.79 2.61
N LEU A 175 -3.12 19.13 1.46
CA LEU A 175 -4.39 18.48 1.11
C LEU A 175 -4.74 17.35 2.07
N ILE A 176 -3.78 16.52 2.46
CA ILE A 176 -4.01 15.45 3.44
C ILE A 176 -4.37 16.03 4.82
N GLU A 177 -3.70 17.09 5.26
CA GLU A 177 -3.99 17.75 6.54
C GLU A 177 -5.39 18.36 6.56
N ASN A 178 -5.79 19.04 5.48
CA ASN A 178 -7.07 19.75 5.41
C ASN A 178 -8.26 18.85 5.06
N LYS A 179 -8.05 17.83 4.22
CA LYS A 179 -9.12 16.99 3.65
C LYS A 179 -9.03 15.52 4.07
N GLY A 180 -8.05 15.12 4.87
CA GLY A 180 -7.83 13.72 5.25
C GLY A 180 -9.05 13.07 5.92
N GLU A 181 -9.76 13.80 6.78
CA GLU A 181 -11.01 13.33 7.39
C GLU A 181 -12.12 13.16 6.35
N ALA A 182 -12.30 14.14 5.46
CA ALA A 182 -13.28 14.04 4.38
C ALA A 182 -12.98 12.86 3.44
N TYR A 183 -11.71 12.67 3.07
CA TYR A 183 -11.27 11.52 2.29
C TYR A 183 -11.59 10.20 3.00
N PHE A 184 -11.39 10.12 4.31
CA PHE A 184 -11.72 8.94 5.10
C PHE A 184 -13.22 8.65 5.04
N VAL A 185 -14.07 9.63 5.39
CA VAL A 185 -15.53 9.49 5.43
C VAL A 185 -16.09 9.08 4.06
N ASP A 186 -15.66 9.75 2.99
CA ASP A 186 -16.13 9.40 1.66
C ASP A 186 -15.63 8.02 1.21
N SER A 187 -14.42 7.61 1.64
CA SER A 187 -13.90 6.26 1.36
C SER A 187 -14.67 5.17 2.11
N VAL A 188 -15.14 5.46 3.33
CA VAL A 188 -16.04 4.56 4.06
C VAL A 188 -17.36 4.40 3.30
N ARG A 189 -17.92 5.49 2.78
CA ARG A 189 -19.15 5.45 1.96
C ARG A 189 -18.98 4.60 0.69
N ASP A 190 -17.84 4.71 0.00
CA ASP A 190 -17.56 3.86 -1.17
C ASP A 190 -17.60 2.37 -0.81
N ILE A 191 -17.00 2.00 0.32
CA ILE A 191 -16.92 0.61 0.78
C ILE A 191 -18.29 0.10 1.21
N GLU A 192 -19.08 0.94 1.88
CA GLU A 192 -20.47 0.62 2.22
C GLU A 192 -21.30 0.35 0.96
N GLN A 193 -21.18 1.20 -0.06
CA GLN A 193 -21.85 1.01 -1.35
C GLN A 193 -21.38 -0.28 -2.06
N ALA A 194 -20.08 -0.58 -2.05
CA ALA A 194 -19.54 -1.81 -2.64
C ALA A 194 -20.03 -3.08 -1.89
N LEU A 195 -20.09 -3.03 -0.55
CA LEU A 195 -20.64 -4.11 0.26
C LEU A 195 -22.14 -4.31 -0.02
N GLN A 196 -22.90 -3.22 -0.14
CA GLN A 196 -24.31 -3.27 -0.49
C GLN A 196 -24.54 -3.82 -1.90
N ALA A 197 -23.68 -3.50 -2.86
CA ALA A 197 -23.74 -4.09 -4.21
C ALA A 197 -23.48 -5.60 -4.19
N LEU A 198 -22.57 -6.07 -3.32
CA LEU A 198 -22.20 -7.48 -3.21
C LEU A 198 -23.21 -8.33 -2.43
N TYR A 199 -23.77 -7.80 -1.35
CA TYR A 199 -24.62 -8.54 -0.40
C TYR A 199 -26.08 -8.07 -0.36
N GLY A 200 -26.43 -6.99 -1.06
CA GLY A 200 -27.76 -6.38 -1.00
C GLY A 200 -28.03 -5.71 0.35
N LYS A 201 -29.28 -5.76 0.81
CA LYS A 201 -29.72 -5.19 2.11
C LYS A 201 -29.58 -6.17 3.29
N GLN A 202 -28.88 -7.29 3.10
CA GLN A 202 -28.73 -8.29 4.15
C GLN A 202 -27.74 -7.82 5.21
N GLU A 203 -27.99 -8.22 6.46
CA GLU A 203 -27.02 -8.03 7.55
C GLU A 203 -25.79 -8.91 7.29
N ILE A 204 -24.60 -8.31 7.30
CA ILE A 204 -23.34 -8.99 6.97
C ILE A 204 -22.66 -9.38 8.27
N SER A 205 -22.45 -10.68 8.49
CA SER A 205 -21.72 -11.15 9.67
C SER A 205 -20.25 -10.71 9.65
N LEU A 206 -19.64 -10.59 10.83
CA LEU A 206 -18.20 -10.30 10.97
C LEU A 206 -17.30 -11.29 10.23
N GLN A 207 -17.71 -12.55 10.13
CA GLN A 207 -16.98 -13.59 9.40
C GLN A 207 -17.01 -13.34 7.89
N GLN A 208 -18.18 -12.96 7.36
CA GLN A 208 -18.32 -12.58 5.95
C GLN A 208 -17.51 -11.31 5.64
N LEU A 209 -17.58 -10.28 6.49
CA LEU A 209 -16.75 -9.07 6.33
C LEU A 209 -15.26 -9.43 6.26
N SER A 210 -14.77 -10.20 7.24
CA SER A 210 -13.37 -10.65 7.28
C SER A 210 -12.96 -11.40 6.00
N ALA A 211 -13.80 -12.32 5.52
CA ALA A 211 -13.55 -13.07 4.29
C ALA A 211 -13.52 -12.15 3.06
N THR A 212 -14.47 -11.21 2.97
CA THR A 212 -14.60 -10.24 1.86
C THR A 212 -13.33 -9.43 1.68
N PHE A 213 -12.85 -8.78 2.75
CA PHE A 213 -11.64 -7.96 2.70
C PHE A 213 -10.37 -8.80 2.45
N ARG A 214 -10.34 -10.04 2.94
CA ARG A 214 -9.19 -10.93 2.74
C ARG A 214 -9.07 -11.43 1.30
N ARG A 215 -10.18 -11.74 0.64
CA ARG A 215 -10.19 -12.21 -0.75
C ARG A 215 -9.99 -11.09 -1.75
N GLY A 216 -10.31 -9.85 -1.39
CA GLY A 216 -10.20 -8.73 -2.32
C GLY A 216 -11.47 -8.47 -3.12
N ASP A 217 -12.61 -9.02 -2.70
CA ASP A 217 -13.85 -9.07 -3.49
C ASP A 217 -14.37 -7.66 -3.89
N LEU A 218 -14.06 -6.62 -3.11
CA LEU A 218 -14.52 -5.25 -3.35
C LEU A 218 -13.63 -4.45 -4.33
N ILE A 219 -12.50 -4.98 -4.78
CA ILE A 219 -11.52 -4.18 -5.54
C ILE A 219 -12.07 -3.74 -6.90
N GLU A 220 -12.79 -4.63 -7.58
CA GLU A 220 -13.39 -4.33 -8.90
C GLU A 220 -14.48 -3.27 -8.76
N GLU A 221 -15.35 -3.38 -7.74
CA GLU A 221 -16.42 -2.41 -7.48
C GLU A 221 -15.89 -1.03 -7.07
N LEU A 222 -14.78 -0.98 -6.32
CA LEU A 222 -14.16 0.26 -5.86
C LEU A 222 -13.26 0.92 -6.92
N SER A 223 -12.95 0.20 -8.01
CA SER A 223 -12.17 0.75 -9.09
C SER A 223 -13.06 1.69 -9.94
N PRO A 224 -12.56 2.86 -10.37
CA PRO A 224 -13.33 3.71 -11.26
C PRO A 224 -13.68 2.93 -12.53
N LYS A 225 -14.98 2.71 -12.77
CA LYS A 225 -15.48 2.10 -14.01
C LYS A 225 -14.97 2.95 -15.16
N GLN A 226 -14.05 2.39 -15.95
CA GLN A 226 -13.66 3.02 -17.20
C GLN A 226 -14.92 3.06 -18.07
N HIS A 227 -15.51 4.24 -18.24
CA HIS A 227 -16.50 4.43 -19.28
C HIS A 227 -15.77 4.27 -20.60
N THR A 228 -15.85 3.07 -21.19
CA THR A 228 -15.44 2.82 -22.57
C THR A 228 -16.32 3.67 -23.47
N ILE A 229 -15.85 4.85 -23.85
CA ILE A 229 -16.41 5.58 -24.98
C ILE A 229 -15.97 4.80 -26.22
N PHE A 230 -16.82 3.87 -26.67
CA PHE A 230 -16.75 3.38 -28.04
C PHE A 230 -17.12 4.53 -28.97
N SER A 231 -16.12 5.28 -29.43
CA SER A 231 -16.27 6.19 -30.56
C SER A 231 -16.38 5.35 -31.84
N PHE A 232 -17.61 4.95 -32.19
CA PHE A 232 -17.92 4.57 -33.56
C PHE A 232 -17.80 5.83 -34.44
N SER A 233 -16.62 6.02 -35.05
CA SER A 233 -16.51 6.89 -36.21
C SER A 233 -17.04 6.13 -37.42
N LEU A 234 -18.31 6.41 -37.76
CA LEU A 234 -18.84 6.14 -39.09
C LEU A 234 -18.10 7.05 -40.07
N VAL A 235 -17.19 6.45 -40.83
CA VAL A 235 -16.65 7.04 -42.06
C VAL A 235 -17.82 7.15 -43.03
N THR A 236 -18.15 8.37 -43.44
CA THR A 236 -18.91 8.66 -44.65
C THR A 236 -17.98 9.36 -45.62
#